data_AF-A0A7W4C5I5-F1
#
_entry.id   AF-A0A7W4C5I5-F1
#
_cell.length_a   1.000
_cell.length_b   1.000
_cell.length_c   1.000
_cell.angle_alpha   90.00
_cell.angle_beta   90.00
_cell.angle_gamma   90.00
#
_symmetry.space_group_name_H-M   'P 1'
#
loop_
_entity.id
_entity.type
_entity.pdbx_description
1 polymer ?
#
loop_
_entity_poly.entity_id
_entity_poly.type
_entity_poly.pdbx_seq_one_letter_code
_entity_poly.pdbx_strand_id
1 'polypeptide(L)'
;MIDICGGYSCSKLSNVIKDQDGQYVLIISICSDDLLPLEPNEIINRILCSSCSEIHIHILGDLVGIPTEQWRVRGYLLDELSFLAINLKLKFFWYDGDKIREGINLFCMVPLLVDDLKYSPRIEMEKVDNVIYEGMSVLSLVNKSGYPYNFLRAKTKKERDYFFSAISEVETLKVLECPFLSDFKVDNLPKNLEVLDLRGCKDFELRTANEFVSLKSVNFGACLLYNLPDLLFGCSNLERLYLYKNFLKGNEIKNLPLNIKTLSLYRNKIEDVDVRLDFLERLNLGANPLRKISIHHEQDSVKLELRKVDF
;
A
#
# COMPACT_ATOMS: atom_id res chain seq x y z
N MET A 1 28.93 7.62 6.83
CA MET A 1 27.98 7.11 7.87
C MET A 1 26.77 6.51 7.19
N ILE A 2 26.36 5.29 7.56
CA ILE A 2 25.26 4.58 6.90
C ILE A 2 24.14 4.25 7.89
N ASP A 3 22.94 4.74 7.62
CA ASP A 3 21.70 4.36 8.31
C ASP A 3 20.85 3.46 7.42
N ILE A 4 20.34 2.37 8.00
CA ILE A 4 19.53 1.38 7.29
C ILE A 4 18.14 1.33 7.91
N CYS A 5 17.12 1.59 7.11
CA CYS A 5 15.70 1.53 7.49
C CYS A 5 14.97 0.59 6.54
N GLY A 6 15.14 -0.71 6.77
CA GLY A 6 14.52 -1.77 5.98
C GLY A 6 15.03 -3.15 6.39
N GLY A 7 14.51 -4.17 5.72
CA GLY A 7 14.87 -5.57 5.98
C GLY A 7 16.15 -6.02 5.29
N TYR A 8 16.27 -7.34 5.13
CA TYR A 8 17.45 -8.03 4.59
C TYR A 8 17.97 -7.44 3.26
N SER A 9 17.10 -7.03 2.34
CA SER A 9 17.49 -6.43 1.07
C SER A 9 18.24 -5.11 1.22
N CYS A 10 17.85 -4.26 2.19
CA CYS A 10 18.56 -3.02 2.47
C CYS A 10 19.95 -3.31 3.05
N SER A 11 20.05 -4.30 3.96
CA SER A 11 21.34 -4.75 4.48
C SER A 11 22.23 -5.34 3.37
N LYS A 12 21.63 -6.01 2.39
CA LYS A 12 22.37 -6.50 1.23
C LYS A 12 22.89 -5.37 0.37
N LEU A 13 22.07 -4.34 0.13
CA LEU A 13 22.49 -3.15 -0.61
C LEU A 13 23.59 -2.37 0.14
N SER A 14 23.47 -2.23 1.46
CA SER A 14 24.46 -1.51 2.28
C SER A 14 25.86 -2.12 2.20
N ASN A 15 25.96 -3.44 2.03
CA ASN A 15 27.25 -4.12 1.89
C ASN A 15 27.97 -3.80 0.56
N VAL A 16 27.22 -3.31 -0.44
CA VAL A 16 27.75 -2.95 -1.76
C VAL A 16 28.05 -1.45 -1.84
N ILE A 17 27.26 -0.62 -1.15
CA ILE A 17 27.51 0.82 -1.05
C ILE A 17 28.73 1.03 -0.15
N LYS A 18 29.82 1.49 -0.76
CA LYS A 18 31.01 1.89 0.00
C LYS A 18 30.74 3.24 0.66
N ASP A 19 30.97 3.32 1.96
CA ASP A 19 31.02 4.62 2.65
C ASP A 19 32.09 5.47 1.96
N GLN A 20 31.72 6.63 1.46
CA GLN A 20 32.68 7.62 0.97
C GLN A 20 32.85 8.65 2.07
N ASP A 21 34.11 8.99 2.39
CA ASP A 21 34.42 9.95 3.44
C ASP A 21 33.62 11.26 3.27
N GLY A 22 32.90 11.65 4.32
CA GLY A 22 32.13 12.89 4.36
C GLY A 22 30.69 12.80 3.85
N GLN A 23 30.17 11.60 3.53
CA GLN A 23 28.79 11.41 3.11
C GLN A 23 27.93 10.74 4.20
N TYR A 24 26.67 11.17 4.27
CA TYR A 24 25.63 10.43 4.98
C TYR A 24 24.79 9.64 3.99
N VAL A 25 24.70 8.33 4.23
CA VAL A 25 23.98 7.39 3.40
C VAL A 25 22.76 6.89 4.17
N LEU A 26 21.57 7.12 3.64
CA LEU A 26 20.32 6.59 4.18
C LEU A 26 19.76 5.56 3.21
N ILE A 27 19.60 4.31 3.66
CA ILE A 27 19.06 3.22 2.86
C ILE A 27 17.67 2.88 3.36
N ILE A 28 16.65 3.10 2.53
CA ILE A 28 15.25 2.83 2.86
C ILE A 28 14.66 1.80 1.90
N SER A 29 13.89 0.86 2.43
CA SER A 29 13.00 0.05 1.58
C SER A 29 11.64 0.73 1.57
N ILE A 30 11.17 1.10 0.39
CA ILE A 30 9.76 1.37 0.20
C ILE A 30 9.09 0.03 -0.10
N CYS A 31 8.10 -0.33 0.71
CA CYS A 31 7.31 -1.52 0.40
C CYS A 31 6.60 -1.32 -0.94
N SER A 32 6.18 -2.41 -1.58
CA SER A 32 5.40 -2.37 -2.82
C SER A 32 4.17 -1.45 -2.78
N ASP A 33 3.73 -1.09 -1.58
CA ASP A 33 2.61 -0.19 -1.24
C ASP A 33 2.97 1.27 -1.18
N ASP A 34 4.13 1.64 -1.71
CA ASP A 34 4.65 3.01 -1.66
C ASP A 34 4.94 3.50 -0.23
N LEU A 35 4.89 2.61 0.77
CA LEU A 35 5.07 2.94 2.17
C LEU A 35 6.54 3.20 2.52
N LEU A 36 6.85 4.45 2.88
CA LEU A 36 8.08 4.82 3.59
C LEU A 36 8.17 4.08 4.93
N PRO A 37 9.35 3.50 5.24
CA PRO A 37 9.57 2.79 6.49
C PRO A 37 9.60 3.75 7.69
N LEU A 38 9.89 5.02 7.43
CA LEU A 38 9.94 6.11 8.38
C LEU A 38 8.93 7.19 8.01
N GLU A 39 8.46 7.96 9.00
CA GLU A 39 7.75 9.21 8.68
C GLU A 39 8.72 10.19 7.99
N PRO A 40 8.24 11.03 7.05
CA PRO A 40 9.08 12.03 6.39
C PRO A 40 9.84 12.92 7.37
N ASN A 41 9.21 13.31 8.47
CA ASN A 41 9.86 14.09 9.53
C ASN A 41 11.01 13.34 10.19
N GLU A 42 10.92 12.01 10.33
CA GLU A 42 12.02 11.22 10.86
C GLU A 42 13.18 11.14 9.87
N ILE A 43 12.89 11.01 8.56
CA ILE A 43 13.90 11.10 7.50
C ILE A 43 14.60 12.45 7.56
N ILE A 44 13.83 13.54 7.61
CA ILE A 44 14.34 14.92 7.71
C ILE A 44 15.23 15.07 8.95
N ASN A 45 14.76 14.63 10.12
CA ASN A 45 15.51 14.73 11.36
C ASN A 45 16.84 13.98 11.29
N ARG A 46 16.86 12.76 10.74
CA ARG A 46 18.09 12.00 10.55
C ARG A 46 19.08 12.71 9.61
N ILE A 47 18.59 13.25 8.50
CA ILE A 47 19.39 14.03 7.56
C ILE A 47 20.01 15.25 8.26
N LEU A 48 19.20 16.03 8.98
CA LEU A 48 19.63 17.24 9.68
C LEU A 48 20.63 16.95 10.82
N CYS A 49 20.54 15.78 11.46
CA CYS A 49 21.48 15.34 12.49
C CYS A 49 22.83 14.84 11.93
N SER A 50 22.94 14.55 10.63
CA SER A 50 24.10 13.85 10.06
C SER A 50 25.40 14.66 10.02
N SER A 51 25.35 15.98 10.23
CA SER A 51 26.46 16.94 10.04
C SER A 51 27.12 16.95 8.64
N CYS A 52 26.64 16.11 7.71
CA CYS A 52 27.17 15.97 6.36
C CYS A 52 26.51 16.97 5.41
N SER A 53 27.28 17.54 4.48
CA SER A 53 26.77 18.42 3.43
C SER A 53 26.29 17.66 2.19
N GLU A 54 26.70 16.40 2.03
CA GLU A 54 26.28 15.50 0.96
C GLU A 54 25.55 14.28 1.54
N ILE A 55 24.32 14.08 1.03
CA ILE A 55 23.36 13.10 1.53
C ILE A 55 22.93 12.21 0.37
N HIS A 56 23.13 10.91 0.51
CA HIS A 56 22.72 9.91 -0.48
C HIS A 56 21.57 9.07 0.09
N ILE A 57 20.42 9.09 -0.57
CA ILE A 57 19.23 8.35 -0.16
C ILE A 57 19.02 7.21 -1.16
N HIS A 58 19.26 5.98 -0.72
CA HIS A 58 19.11 4.78 -1.52
C HIS A 58 17.77 4.12 -1.22
N ILE A 59 16.94 3.98 -2.25
CA ILE A 59 15.55 3.55 -2.12
C ILE A 59 15.36 2.24 -2.86
N LEU A 60 15.02 1.18 -2.14
CA LEU A 60 14.62 -0.09 -2.71
C LEU A 60 13.10 -0.14 -2.83
N GLY A 61 12.58 -0.29 -4.04
CA GLY A 61 11.14 -0.45 -4.27
C GLY A 61 10.85 -1.40 -5.43
N ASP A 62 9.59 -1.76 -5.59
CA ASP A 62 9.16 -2.67 -6.66
C ASP A 62 8.81 -1.88 -7.91
N LEU A 63 9.84 -1.26 -8.47
CA LEU A 63 9.75 -0.15 -9.43
C LEU A 63 9.82 -0.62 -10.90
N VAL A 64 10.05 -1.91 -11.14
CA VAL A 64 10.22 -2.46 -12.50
C VAL A 64 8.93 -2.38 -13.29
N GLY A 65 9.05 -1.93 -14.55
CA GLY A 65 7.92 -1.89 -15.48
C GLY A 65 6.88 -0.81 -15.18
N ILE A 66 7.15 0.08 -14.23
CA ILE A 66 6.35 1.26 -13.96
C ILE A 66 7.11 2.46 -14.53
N PRO A 67 6.54 3.25 -15.46
CA PRO A 67 7.13 4.52 -15.89
C PRO A 67 7.48 5.40 -14.69
N THR A 68 8.61 6.12 -14.74
CA THR A 68 9.09 6.97 -13.64
C THR A 68 8.08 8.05 -13.23
N GLU A 69 7.27 8.53 -14.17
CA GLU A 69 6.13 9.43 -13.99
C GLU A 69 5.05 8.85 -13.04
N GLN A 70 4.96 7.52 -12.94
CA GLN A 70 3.98 6.81 -12.12
C GLN A 70 4.52 6.42 -10.74
N TRP A 71 5.78 6.76 -10.42
CA TRP A 71 6.37 6.49 -9.10
C TRP A 71 5.91 7.56 -8.12
N ARG A 72 4.73 7.35 -7.52
CA ARG A 72 4.11 8.31 -6.57
C ARG A 72 5.05 8.69 -5.42
N VAL A 73 5.77 7.72 -4.86
CA VAL A 73 6.76 7.95 -3.80
C VAL A 73 7.91 8.83 -4.26
N ARG A 74 8.32 8.70 -5.53
CA ARG A 74 9.40 9.53 -6.07
C ARG A 74 8.99 10.99 -6.11
N GLY A 75 7.86 11.32 -6.74
CA GLY A 75 7.36 12.69 -6.75
C GLY A 75 7.24 13.25 -5.33
N TYR A 76 6.58 12.49 -4.44
CA TYR A 76 6.40 12.88 -3.05
C TYR A 76 7.71 13.14 -2.30
N LEU A 77 8.68 12.21 -2.34
CA LEU A 77 9.95 12.37 -1.62
C LEU A 77 10.78 13.52 -2.17
N LEU A 78 10.83 13.68 -3.49
CA LEU A 78 11.55 14.78 -4.11
C LEU A 78 10.93 16.12 -3.69
N ASP A 79 9.61 16.23 -3.68
CA ASP A 79 8.90 17.45 -3.27
C ASP A 79 9.07 17.73 -1.77
N GLU A 80 8.87 16.71 -0.92
CA GLU A 80 8.93 16.85 0.54
C GLU A 80 10.34 17.21 1.03
N LEU A 81 11.39 16.71 0.36
CA LEU A 81 12.77 16.94 0.74
C LEU A 81 13.43 18.08 -0.05
N SER A 82 12.75 18.65 -1.04
CA SER A 82 13.29 19.72 -1.91
C SER A 82 13.79 20.93 -1.12
N PHE A 83 13.14 21.29 -0.02
CA PHE A 83 13.56 22.43 0.82
C PHE A 83 14.92 22.21 1.49
N LEU A 84 15.31 20.95 1.77
CA LEU A 84 16.61 20.64 2.33
C LEU A 84 17.74 20.88 1.32
N ALA A 85 17.42 20.79 0.02
CA ALA A 85 18.37 21.03 -1.06
C ALA A 85 18.82 22.51 -1.18
N ILE A 86 18.30 23.42 -0.33
CA ILE A 86 18.82 24.77 -0.18
C ILE A 86 20.25 24.73 0.39
N ASN A 87 20.47 23.87 1.39
CA ASN A 87 21.71 23.83 2.17
C ASN A 87 22.49 22.52 2.02
N LEU A 88 21.85 21.48 1.47
CA LEU A 88 22.41 20.14 1.37
C LEU A 88 22.44 19.68 -0.09
N LYS A 89 23.43 18.86 -0.44
CA LYS A 89 23.49 18.16 -1.72
C LYS A 89 22.82 16.80 -1.55
N LEU A 90 21.59 16.67 -2.06
CA LEU A 90 20.77 15.47 -1.93
C LEU A 90 20.77 14.68 -3.24
N LYS A 91 21.10 13.39 -3.15
CA LYS A 91 21.02 12.44 -4.26
C LYS A 91 20.12 11.27 -3.91
N PHE A 92 19.21 10.90 -4.80
CA PHE A 92 18.34 9.73 -4.65
C PHE A 92 18.78 8.66 -5.62
N PHE A 93 18.92 7.43 -5.13
CA PHE A 93 19.29 6.27 -5.92
C PHE A 93 18.16 5.25 -5.82
N TRP A 94 17.50 4.96 -6.94
CA TRP A 94 16.34 4.08 -6.98
C TRP A 94 16.76 2.69 -7.42
N TYR A 95 16.35 1.68 -6.68
CA TYR A 95 16.73 0.29 -6.92
C TYR A 95 15.51 -0.61 -7.07
N ASP A 96 15.71 -1.66 -7.85
CA ASP A 96 14.79 -2.77 -8.00
C ASP A 96 14.83 -3.69 -6.78
N GLY A 97 13.88 -3.50 -5.87
CA GLY A 97 13.75 -4.31 -4.66
C GLY A 97 13.48 -5.78 -4.95
N ASP A 98 12.72 -6.10 -6.00
CA ASP A 98 12.41 -7.47 -6.40
C ASP A 98 13.68 -8.20 -6.85
N LYS A 99 14.47 -7.61 -7.76
CA LYS A 99 15.69 -8.25 -8.26
C LYS A 99 16.79 -8.36 -7.22
N ILE A 100 16.88 -7.41 -6.29
CA ILE A 100 17.80 -7.53 -5.15
C ILE A 100 17.40 -8.70 -4.25
N ARG A 101 16.09 -8.91 -4.00
CA ARG A 101 15.55 -10.04 -3.22
C ARG A 101 15.81 -11.39 -3.88
N GLU A 102 15.71 -11.46 -5.21
CA GLU A 102 16.02 -12.65 -6.01
C GLU A 102 17.50 -13.04 -6.00
N GLY A 103 18.36 -12.25 -5.35
CA GLY A 103 19.77 -12.59 -5.21
C GLY A 103 20.68 -11.98 -6.29
N ILE A 104 20.14 -11.23 -7.24
CA ILE A 104 20.87 -10.74 -8.41
C ILE A 104 21.71 -9.52 -8.03
N ASN A 105 22.98 -9.75 -7.66
CA ASN A 105 23.90 -8.73 -7.14
C ASN A 105 24.15 -7.55 -8.08
N LEU A 106 23.95 -7.72 -9.40
CA LEU A 106 24.08 -6.63 -10.38
C LEU A 106 23.17 -5.45 -10.03
N PHE A 107 21.95 -5.72 -9.56
CA PHE A 107 20.99 -4.69 -9.18
C PHE A 107 21.34 -3.97 -7.88
N CYS A 108 22.31 -4.45 -7.09
CA CYS A 108 22.87 -3.68 -6.00
C CYS A 108 23.89 -2.63 -6.47
N MET A 109 24.47 -2.81 -7.66
CA MET A 109 25.54 -1.94 -8.19
C MET A 109 25.02 -0.87 -9.15
N VAL A 110 23.88 -1.11 -9.79
CA VAL A 110 23.33 -0.22 -10.82
C VAL A 110 21.94 0.24 -10.39
N PRO A 111 21.79 1.48 -9.90
CA PRO A 111 20.46 2.04 -9.64
C PRO A 111 19.70 2.15 -10.96
N LEU A 112 18.38 1.92 -10.90
CA LEU A 112 17.46 2.13 -12.02
C LEU A 112 17.41 3.61 -12.43
N LEU A 113 17.51 4.50 -11.45
CA LEU A 113 17.44 5.95 -11.63
C LEU A 113 18.27 6.64 -10.55
N VAL A 114 18.86 7.79 -10.92
CA VAL A 114 19.51 8.69 -9.97
C VAL A 114 18.93 10.08 -10.15
N ASP A 115 18.42 10.67 -9.06
CA ASP A 115 17.97 12.05 -9.03
C ASP A 115 18.95 12.91 -8.23
N ASP A 116 19.48 13.96 -8.85
CA ASP A 116 20.16 15.05 -8.15
C ASP A 116 19.11 16.10 -7.78
N LEU A 117 18.69 16.12 -6.51
CA LEU A 117 17.59 16.97 -6.06
C LEU A 117 18.05 18.43 -6.00
N LYS A 118 17.28 19.31 -6.65
CA LYS A 118 17.45 20.76 -6.58
C LYS A 118 16.35 21.35 -5.73
N TYR A 119 16.63 22.49 -5.10
CA TYR A 119 15.60 23.26 -4.43
C TYR A 119 14.47 23.58 -5.42
N SER A 120 13.25 23.27 -5.00
CA SER A 120 12.02 23.64 -5.69
C SER A 120 11.08 24.21 -4.62
N PRO A 121 10.55 25.44 -4.77
CA PRO A 121 9.51 25.91 -3.88
C PRO A 121 8.31 24.97 -4.01
N ARG A 122 7.79 24.50 -2.87
CA ARG A 122 6.75 23.47 -2.79
C ARG A 122 5.57 23.84 -3.71
N ILE A 123 5.44 23.14 -4.83
CA ILE A 123 4.25 23.22 -5.68
C ILE A 123 3.23 22.32 -4.99
N GLU A 124 2.03 22.83 -4.70
CA GLU A 124 0.95 21.99 -4.20
C GLU A 124 0.70 20.89 -5.23
N MET A 125 1.10 19.64 -4.92
CA MET A 125 0.88 18.51 -5.81
C MET A 125 -0.62 18.42 -6.14
N GLU A 126 -0.94 18.26 -7.43
CA GLU A 126 -2.30 18.02 -7.89
C GLU A 126 -2.92 16.85 -7.11
N LYS A 127 -4.16 17.07 -6.68
CA LYS A 127 -4.96 16.14 -5.89
C LYS A 127 -4.97 14.76 -6.55
N VAL A 128 -4.41 13.76 -5.87
CA VAL A 128 -4.58 12.34 -6.22
C VAL A 128 -6.08 12.05 -6.40
N ASP A 129 -6.42 11.36 -7.50
CA ASP A 129 -7.79 10.99 -7.91
C ASP A 129 -8.69 10.79 -6.70
N ASN A 130 -9.50 11.81 -6.39
CA ASN A 130 -10.47 11.71 -5.32
C ASN A 130 -11.51 10.70 -5.78
N VAL A 131 -11.68 9.59 -5.07
CA VAL A 131 -12.93 8.86 -5.15
C VAL A 131 -13.99 9.83 -4.65
N ILE A 132 -14.81 10.34 -5.57
CA ILE A 132 -15.87 11.28 -5.25
C ILE A 132 -17.04 10.46 -4.70
N TYR A 133 -17.24 10.51 -3.38
CA TYR A 133 -18.41 9.92 -2.72
C TYR A 133 -19.53 10.96 -2.66
N GLU A 134 -20.07 11.33 -3.82
CA GLU A 134 -21.15 12.32 -3.91
C GLU A 134 -22.35 11.91 -3.05
N GLY A 135 -22.79 12.83 -2.17
CA GLY A 135 -23.95 12.63 -1.30
C GLY A 135 -23.76 11.67 -0.12
N MET A 136 -22.54 11.16 0.12
CA MET A 136 -22.26 10.27 1.25
C MET A 136 -21.57 10.99 2.41
N SER A 137 -21.86 10.57 3.64
CA SER A 137 -21.08 10.99 4.81
C SER A 137 -19.77 10.19 4.85
N VAL A 138 -18.65 10.89 4.75
CA VAL A 138 -17.31 10.32 4.67
C VAL A 138 -16.49 10.71 5.89
N LEU A 139 -15.86 9.71 6.52
CA LEU A 139 -14.81 9.90 7.50
C LEU A 139 -13.51 9.31 6.93
N SER A 140 -12.62 10.19 6.50
CA SER A 140 -11.29 9.81 6.03
C SER A 140 -10.27 10.12 7.11
N LEU A 141 -9.57 9.08 7.57
CA LEU A 141 -8.51 9.19 8.57
C LEU A 141 -7.13 9.37 7.94
N VAL A 142 -7.06 9.56 6.62
CA VAL A 142 -5.83 9.89 5.92
C VAL A 142 -5.77 11.34 5.52
N ASN A 143 -4.57 11.91 5.57
CA ASN A 143 -4.32 13.13 4.81
C ASN A 143 -4.34 12.79 3.31
N LYS A 144 -4.87 13.71 2.50
CA LYS A 144 -4.92 13.57 1.04
C LYS A 144 -3.58 13.92 0.37
N SER A 145 -2.46 13.74 1.07
CA SER A 145 -1.13 13.97 0.50
C SER A 145 -0.79 12.89 -0.52
N GLY A 146 0.22 13.16 -1.34
CA GLY A 146 0.79 12.16 -2.26
C GLY A 146 1.25 10.88 -1.53
N TYR A 147 1.53 10.99 -0.22
CA TYR A 147 1.82 9.87 0.66
C TYR A 147 0.87 9.88 1.88
N PRO A 148 -0.23 9.09 1.85
CA PRO A 148 -1.28 9.16 2.87
C PRO A 148 -0.82 8.62 4.23
N TYR A 149 -1.00 9.46 5.25
CA TYR A 149 -0.73 9.24 6.65
C TYR A 149 -2.03 9.09 7.43
N ASN A 150 -2.16 8.04 8.23
CA ASN A 150 -3.31 7.85 9.11
C ASN A 150 -3.16 8.66 10.40
N PHE A 151 -4.10 9.57 10.69
CA PHE A 151 -4.09 10.43 11.88
C PHE A 151 -4.14 9.68 13.21
N LEU A 152 -4.60 8.42 13.21
CA LEU A 152 -4.64 7.57 14.39
C LEU A 152 -3.32 6.81 14.65
N ARG A 153 -2.35 6.86 13.73
CA ARG A 153 -1.10 6.10 13.85
C ARG A 153 -0.27 6.51 15.07
N ALA A 154 -0.20 7.81 15.37
CA ALA A 154 0.48 8.34 16.55
C ALA A 154 -0.34 8.25 17.85
N LYS A 155 -1.57 7.74 17.80
CA LYS A 155 -2.46 7.63 18.97
C LYS A 155 -2.22 6.33 19.70
N THR A 156 -2.36 6.37 21.03
CA THR A 156 -2.32 5.18 21.88
C THR A 156 -3.50 4.25 21.56
N LYS A 157 -3.37 2.96 21.86
CA LYS A 157 -4.47 1.99 21.68
C LYS A 157 -5.77 2.43 22.35
N LYS A 158 -5.70 2.98 23.56
CA LYS A 158 -6.87 3.50 24.30
C LYS A 158 -7.58 4.64 23.56
N GLU A 159 -6.82 5.57 22.98
CA GLU A 159 -7.40 6.67 22.18
C GLU A 159 -8.05 6.14 20.90
N ARG A 160 -7.44 5.14 20.25
CA ARG A 160 -8.02 4.49 19.07
C ARG A 160 -9.30 3.73 19.41
N ASP A 161 -9.30 2.96 20.49
CA ASP A 161 -10.47 2.22 20.97
C ASP A 161 -11.61 3.19 21.31
N TYR A 162 -11.30 4.31 21.99
CA TYR A 162 -12.27 5.37 22.26
C TYR A 162 -12.82 5.98 20.98
N PHE A 163 -11.95 6.30 20.01
CA PHE A 163 -12.36 6.82 18.71
C PHE A 163 -13.34 5.89 18.00
N PHE A 164 -13.00 4.60 17.90
CA PHE A 164 -13.88 3.62 17.23
C PHE A 164 -15.20 3.42 17.98
N SER A 165 -15.17 3.38 19.32
CA SER A 165 -16.39 3.35 20.12
C SER A 165 -17.25 4.60 19.95
N ALA A 166 -16.66 5.77 19.67
CA ALA A 166 -17.43 6.99 19.44
C ALA A 166 -18.08 7.00 18.06
N ILE A 167 -17.41 6.43 17.04
CA ILE A 167 -17.97 6.41 15.69
C ILE A 167 -18.93 5.25 15.44
N SER A 168 -18.88 4.15 16.21
CA SER A 168 -19.73 2.95 16.01
C SER A 168 -21.23 3.25 15.91
N GLU A 169 -21.67 4.26 16.66
CA GLU A 169 -23.08 4.70 16.74
C GLU A 169 -23.46 5.74 15.67
N VAL A 170 -22.53 6.14 14.80
CA VAL A 170 -22.79 7.16 13.77
C VAL A 170 -23.49 6.51 12.58
N GLU A 171 -24.82 6.40 12.67
CA GLU A 171 -25.66 5.75 11.65
C GLU A 171 -25.58 6.39 10.26
N THR A 172 -25.26 7.69 10.21
CA THR A 172 -25.14 8.47 8.97
C THR A 172 -23.82 8.21 8.26
N LEU A 173 -22.83 7.60 8.91
CA LEU A 173 -21.52 7.34 8.32
C LEU A 173 -21.62 6.23 7.27
N LYS A 174 -21.28 6.56 6.01
CA LYS A 174 -21.36 5.63 4.88
C LYS A 174 -20.00 5.17 4.39
N VAL A 175 -18.96 5.99 4.58
CA VAL A 175 -17.62 5.71 4.10
C VAL A 175 -16.64 5.90 5.24
N LEU A 176 -15.85 4.86 5.52
CA LEU A 176 -14.72 4.93 6.43
C LEU A 176 -13.43 4.56 5.68
N GLU A 177 -12.50 5.51 5.64
CA GLU A 177 -11.15 5.28 5.12
C GLU A 177 -10.18 5.32 6.29
N CYS A 178 -9.70 4.14 6.72
CA CYS A 178 -8.78 3.96 7.84
C CYS A 178 -7.61 3.03 7.47
N PRO A 179 -6.77 3.39 6.50
CA PRO A 179 -5.64 2.56 6.08
C PRO A 179 -4.46 2.63 7.05
N PHE A 180 -3.52 1.69 6.94
CA PHE A 180 -2.20 1.72 7.61
C PHE A 180 -2.22 1.74 9.15
N LEU A 181 -3.25 1.14 9.75
CA LEU A 181 -3.39 1.02 11.20
C LEU A 181 -3.03 -0.40 11.69
N SER A 182 -2.33 -0.52 12.81
CA SER A 182 -2.12 -1.82 13.48
C SER A 182 -3.09 -2.01 14.65
N ASP A 183 -3.33 -3.27 15.01
CA ASP A 183 -4.13 -3.67 16.18
C ASP A 183 -5.59 -3.17 16.09
N PHE A 184 -6.16 -3.25 14.89
CA PHE A 184 -7.50 -2.73 14.61
C PHE A 184 -8.58 -3.77 14.96
N LYS A 185 -9.63 -3.35 15.68
CA LYS A 185 -10.79 -4.20 16.02
C LYS A 185 -12.02 -3.75 15.25
N VAL A 186 -12.61 -4.67 14.51
CA VAL A 186 -13.70 -4.33 13.56
C VAL A 186 -15.06 -4.26 14.25
N ASP A 187 -15.23 -4.94 15.38
CA ASP A 187 -16.48 -5.00 16.13
C ASP A 187 -17.02 -3.61 16.53
N ASN A 188 -16.17 -2.57 16.49
CA ASN A 188 -16.52 -1.18 16.79
C ASN A 188 -16.77 -0.33 15.53
N LEU A 189 -16.98 -0.94 14.36
CA LEU A 189 -17.30 -0.19 13.15
C LEU A 189 -18.81 0.06 12.98
N PRO A 190 -19.21 1.17 12.34
CA PRO A 190 -20.61 1.43 12.04
C PRO A 190 -21.19 0.39 11.08
N LYS A 191 -22.36 -0.14 11.41
CA LYS A 191 -23.00 -1.23 10.65
C LYS A 191 -23.63 -0.78 9.32
N ASN A 192 -23.80 0.53 9.14
CA ASN A 192 -24.38 1.15 7.94
C ASN A 192 -23.35 1.55 6.88
N LEU A 193 -22.08 1.17 7.07
CA LEU A 193 -21.00 1.46 6.12
C LEU A 193 -21.26 0.81 4.77
N GLU A 194 -21.18 1.61 3.70
CA GLU A 194 -21.22 1.16 2.32
C GLU A 194 -19.82 0.98 1.74
N VAL A 195 -18.84 1.72 2.26
CA VAL A 195 -17.44 1.64 1.84
C VAL A 195 -16.52 1.56 3.05
N LEU A 196 -15.62 0.58 3.03
CA LEU A 196 -14.60 0.37 4.05
C LEU A 196 -13.22 0.21 3.40
N ASP A 197 -12.33 1.17 3.62
CA ASP A 197 -10.92 1.06 3.22
C ASP A 197 -10.03 0.86 4.45
N LEU A 198 -9.47 -0.35 4.59
CA LEU A 198 -8.50 -0.72 5.62
C LEU A 198 -7.16 -1.15 5.01
N ARG A 199 -6.81 -0.67 3.79
CA ARG A 199 -5.57 -1.09 3.13
C ARG A 199 -4.36 -0.87 4.02
N GLY A 200 -3.43 -1.82 4.03
CA GLY A 200 -2.19 -1.75 4.80
C GLY A 200 -2.38 -1.87 6.31
N CYS A 201 -3.60 -2.13 6.80
CA CYS A 201 -3.82 -2.45 8.20
C CYS A 201 -3.25 -3.84 8.53
N LYS A 202 -2.76 -4.01 9.77
CA LYS A 202 -2.18 -5.28 10.23
C LYS A 202 -2.85 -5.74 11.52
N ASP A 203 -2.81 -7.05 11.75
CA ASP A 203 -3.25 -7.68 13.00
C ASP A 203 -4.69 -7.30 13.39
N PHE A 204 -5.60 -7.24 12.41
CA PHE A 204 -7.01 -6.99 12.67
C PHE A 204 -7.81 -8.28 12.75
N GLU A 205 -8.72 -8.31 13.72
CA GLU A 205 -9.67 -9.39 13.90
C GLU A 205 -11.02 -8.99 13.30
N LEU A 206 -11.49 -9.78 12.33
CA LEU A 206 -12.76 -9.63 11.63
C LEU A 206 -13.64 -10.84 11.97
N ARG A 207 -14.23 -10.85 13.17
CA ARG A 207 -14.92 -12.05 13.71
C ARG A 207 -16.42 -12.05 13.46
N THR A 208 -17.05 -10.93 13.14
CA THR A 208 -18.51 -10.86 12.98
C THR A 208 -18.94 -10.94 11.51
N ALA A 209 -19.24 -12.16 11.06
CA ALA A 209 -20.04 -12.36 9.86
C ALA A 209 -21.47 -11.82 10.10
N ASN A 210 -22.09 -11.25 9.06
CA ASN A 210 -23.50 -10.80 8.99
C ASN A 210 -23.85 -9.40 9.56
N GLU A 211 -22.89 -8.62 10.05
CA GLU A 211 -23.22 -7.28 10.59
C GLU A 211 -23.13 -6.14 9.56
N PHE A 212 -22.44 -6.36 8.44
CA PHE A 212 -22.15 -5.32 7.46
C PHE A 212 -22.79 -5.61 6.09
N VAL A 213 -24.08 -5.98 6.12
CA VAL A 213 -24.88 -6.23 4.91
C VAL A 213 -24.94 -5.03 3.97
N SER A 214 -24.69 -3.81 4.47
CA SER A 214 -24.69 -2.57 3.69
C SER A 214 -23.42 -2.35 2.85
N LEU A 215 -22.34 -3.09 3.12
CA LEU A 215 -21.06 -2.90 2.43
C LEU A 215 -21.18 -3.24 0.94
N LYS A 216 -20.80 -2.27 0.11
CA LYS A 216 -20.69 -2.37 -1.36
C LYS A 216 -19.24 -2.41 -1.82
N SER A 217 -18.32 -1.84 -1.05
CA SER A 217 -16.91 -1.78 -1.40
C SER A 217 -16.02 -2.01 -0.19
N VAL A 218 -15.09 -2.95 -0.30
CA VAL A 218 -14.11 -3.26 0.75
C VAL A 218 -12.70 -3.27 0.16
N ASN A 219 -11.78 -2.60 0.84
CA ASN A 219 -10.36 -2.64 0.51
C ASN A 219 -9.53 -3.17 1.69
N PHE A 220 -9.02 -4.39 1.51
CA PHE A 220 -8.08 -5.09 2.40
C PHE A 220 -6.76 -5.37 1.67
N GLY A 221 -6.35 -4.48 0.76
CA GLY A 221 -5.06 -4.59 0.11
C GLY A 221 -3.90 -4.41 1.10
N ALA A 222 -2.80 -5.15 0.93
CA ALA A 222 -1.59 -5.05 1.75
C ALA A 222 -1.78 -5.34 3.25
N CYS A 223 -2.77 -6.16 3.60
CA CYS A 223 -3.12 -6.47 4.99
C CYS A 223 -2.44 -7.72 5.57
N LEU A 224 -1.49 -8.31 4.82
CA LEU A 224 -0.81 -9.56 5.18
C LEU A 224 -1.76 -10.76 5.37
N LEU A 225 -2.88 -10.79 4.65
CA LEU A 225 -3.89 -11.84 4.78
C LEU A 225 -3.41 -13.17 4.20
N TYR A 226 -3.50 -14.23 5.00
CA TYR A 226 -3.32 -15.61 4.54
C TYR A 226 -4.65 -16.28 4.18
N ASN A 227 -5.75 -15.80 4.78
CA ASN A 227 -7.10 -16.27 4.54
C ASN A 227 -8.04 -15.08 4.32
N LEU A 228 -9.19 -15.32 3.70
CA LEU A 228 -10.25 -14.32 3.63
C LEU A 228 -10.88 -14.10 5.01
N PRO A 229 -11.16 -12.85 5.41
CA PRO A 229 -11.89 -12.58 6.64
C PRO A 229 -13.35 -13.05 6.61
N ASP A 230 -13.84 -13.59 7.74
CA ASP A 230 -15.19 -14.14 7.87
C ASP A 230 -16.29 -13.12 7.56
N LEU A 231 -16.01 -11.83 7.85
CA LEU A 231 -16.88 -10.71 7.50
C LEU A 231 -17.36 -10.75 6.04
N LEU A 232 -16.47 -11.10 5.10
CA LEU A 232 -16.76 -11.04 3.67
C LEU A 232 -17.89 -11.97 3.27
N PHE A 233 -18.08 -13.09 3.98
CA PHE A 233 -19.11 -14.07 3.67
C PHE A 233 -20.53 -13.57 4.02
N GLY A 234 -20.65 -12.57 4.89
CA GLY A 234 -21.92 -11.93 5.24
C GLY A 234 -22.28 -10.70 4.40
N CYS A 235 -21.36 -10.22 3.53
CA CYS A 235 -21.53 -8.99 2.76
C CYS A 235 -22.26 -9.28 1.43
N SER A 236 -23.57 -9.55 1.48
CA SER A 236 -24.36 -9.92 0.30
C SER A 236 -24.44 -8.82 -0.76
N ASN A 237 -24.29 -7.54 -0.40
CA ASN A 237 -24.29 -6.41 -1.34
C ASN A 237 -22.90 -6.02 -1.86
N LEU A 238 -21.86 -6.82 -1.58
CA LEU A 238 -20.48 -6.49 -1.93
C LEU A 238 -20.27 -6.56 -3.44
N GLU A 239 -19.96 -5.41 -4.05
CA GLU A 239 -19.71 -5.28 -5.48
C GLU A 239 -18.23 -5.11 -5.81
N ARG A 240 -17.45 -4.53 -4.90
CA ARG A 240 -16.04 -4.20 -5.11
C ARG A 240 -15.20 -4.74 -3.97
N LEU A 241 -14.22 -5.59 -4.30
CA LEU A 241 -13.35 -6.22 -3.33
C LEU A 241 -11.89 -6.10 -3.77
N TYR A 242 -11.09 -5.43 -2.96
CA TYR A 242 -9.66 -5.28 -3.17
C TYR A 242 -8.90 -6.08 -2.11
N LEU A 243 -8.16 -7.09 -2.57
CA LEU A 243 -7.36 -8.04 -1.78
C LEU A 243 -5.92 -8.12 -2.31
N TYR A 244 -5.46 -7.08 -2.98
CA TYR A 244 -4.13 -7.05 -3.57
C TYR A 244 -3.03 -7.12 -2.50
N LYS A 245 -1.87 -7.69 -2.84
CA LYS A 245 -0.66 -7.72 -1.98
C LYS A 245 -0.87 -8.40 -0.63
N ASN A 246 -1.57 -9.53 -0.67
CA ASN A 246 -1.72 -10.43 0.47
C ASN A 246 -0.96 -11.74 0.18
N PHE A 247 -1.22 -12.78 0.97
CA PHE A 247 -0.60 -14.11 0.88
C PHE A 247 -1.62 -15.22 0.56
N LEU A 248 -2.73 -14.86 -0.09
CA LEU A 248 -3.80 -15.79 -0.44
C LEU A 248 -3.32 -16.85 -1.45
N LYS A 249 -3.80 -18.09 -1.33
CA LYS A 249 -3.39 -19.22 -2.17
C LYS A 249 -4.42 -19.67 -3.20
N GLY A 250 -5.69 -19.26 -3.05
CA GLY A 250 -6.72 -19.41 -4.09
C GLY A 250 -7.84 -20.41 -3.74
N ASN A 251 -7.67 -21.26 -2.75
CA ASN A 251 -8.75 -22.08 -2.20
C ASN A 251 -9.83 -21.22 -1.52
N GLU A 252 -9.44 -20.07 -0.97
CA GLU A 252 -10.34 -19.21 -0.20
C GLU A 252 -11.31 -18.42 -1.10
N ILE A 253 -10.90 -18.11 -2.34
CA ILE A 253 -11.67 -17.23 -3.24
C ILE A 253 -12.92 -17.89 -3.85
N LYS A 254 -13.07 -19.21 -3.70
CA LYS A 254 -14.24 -19.96 -4.20
C LYS A 254 -15.56 -19.56 -3.54
N ASN A 255 -15.47 -19.07 -2.31
CA ASN A 255 -16.62 -18.74 -1.46
C ASN A 255 -16.92 -17.24 -1.42
N LEU A 256 -16.37 -16.46 -2.36
CA LEU A 256 -16.65 -15.03 -2.44
C LEU A 256 -18.12 -14.75 -2.79
N PRO A 257 -18.70 -13.64 -2.31
CA PRO A 257 -20.04 -13.22 -2.72
C PRO A 257 -20.21 -13.15 -4.25
N LEU A 258 -21.33 -13.67 -4.75
CA LEU A 258 -21.60 -13.75 -6.20
C LEU A 258 -21.77 -12.38 -6.87
N ASN A 259 -22.14 -11.35 -6.09
CA ASN A 259 -22.44 -10.00 -6.58
C ASN A 259 -21.19 -9.14 -6.88
N ILE A 260 -19.99 -9.70 -6.74
CA ILE A 260 -18.75 -8.96 -7.00
C ILE A 260 -18.62 -8.64 -8.49
N LYS A 261 -18.54 -7.35 -8.79
CA LYS A 261 -18.27 -6.78 -10.12
C LYS A 261 -16.79 -6.50 -10.33
N THR A 262 -16.09 -6.04 -9.29
CA THR A 262 -14.64 -5.76 -9.34
C THR A 262 -13.90 -6.54 -8.26
N LEU A 263 -12.97 -7.38 -8.69
CA LEU A 263 -12.10 -8.15 -7.81
C LEU A 263 -10.63 -7.89 -8.14
N SER A 264 -9.85 -7.45 -7.14
CA SER A 264 -8.40 -7.35 -7.27
C SER A 264 -7.69 -8.29 -6.32
N LEU A 265 -7.00 -9.27 -6.90
CA LEU A 265 -6.12 -10.24 -6.22
C LEU A 265 -4.66 -10.04 -6.66
N TYR A 266 -4.33 -8.87 -7.21
CA TYR A 266 -2.98 -8.53 -7.66
C TYR A 266 -1.94 -8.87 -6.59
N ARG A 267 -0.88 -9.57 -6.97
CA ARG A 267 0.27 -9.89 -6.11
C ARG A 267 -0.11 -10.67 -4.84
N ASN A 268 -0.69 -11.84 -5.04
CA ASN A 268 -0.89 -12.85 -4.00
C ASN A 268 0.03 -14.06 -4.24
N LYS A 269 -0.31 -15.23 -3.68
CA LYS A 269 0.37 -16.51 -3.90
C LYS A 269 -0.56 -17.52 -4.57
N ILE A 270 -1.42 -17.03 -5.46
CA ILE A 270 -2.45 -17.83 -6.11
C ILE A 270 -1.82 -18.59 -7.29
N GLU A 271 -1.86 -19.91 -7.22
CA GLU A 271 -1.42 -20.78 -8.32
C GLU A 271 -2.59 -21.12 -9.25
N ASP A 272 -3.77 -21.38 -8.69
CA ASP A 272 -4.95 -21.78 -9.46
C ASP A 272 -6.16 -20.95 -9.06
N VAL A 273 -6.89 -20.47 -10.06
CA VAL A 273 -8.16 -19.75 -9.88
C VAL A 273 -9.29 -20.59 -10.46
N ASP A 274 -10.32 -20.82 -9.64
CA ASP A 274 -11.55 -21.53 -10.02
C ASP A 274 -12.71 -20.90 -9.25
N VAL A 275 -13.39 -19.93 -9.87
CA VAL A 275 -14.41 -19.10 -9.21
C VAL A 275 -15.66 -18.96 -10.08
N ARG A 276 -16.82 -18.82 -9.43
CA ARG A 276 -18.08 -18.42 -10.04
C ARG A 276 -18.47 -17.03 -9.53
N LEU A 277 -18.51 -16.05 -10.42
CA LEU A 277 -18.85 -14.66 -10.12
C LEU A 277 -19.70 -14.11 -11.26
N ASP A 278 -21.02 -14.24 -11.13
CA ASP A 278 -21.98 -14.06 -12.22
C ASP A 278 -22.03 -12.60 -12.73
N PHE A 279 -21.68 -11.64 -11.87
CA PHE A 279 -21.66 -10.21 -12.16
C PHE A 279 -20.26 -9.63 -12.38
N LEU A 280 -19.23 -10.46 -12.51
CA LEU A 280 -17.85 -10.00 -12.61
C LEU A 280 -17.62 -9.20 -13.90
N GLU A 281 -17.15 -7.97 -13.76
CA GLU A 281 -16.79 -7.06 -14.86
C GLU A 281 -15.26 -6.93 -14.98
N ARG A 282 -14.55 -6.90 -13.84
CA ARG A 282 -13.10 -6.70 -13.78
C ARG A 282 -12.45 -7.63 -12.77
N LEU A 283 -11.43 -8.35 -13.23
CA LEU A 283 -10.60 -9.22 -12.40
C LEU A 283 -9.12 -8.91 -12.60
N ASN A 284 -8.42 -8.58 -11.52
CA ASN A 284 -6.97 -8.41 -11.54
C ASN A 284 -6.28 -9.56 -10.80
N LEU A 285 -5.53 -10.37 -11.55
CA LEU A 285 -4.71 -11.48 -11.03
C LEU A 285 -3.22 -11.25 -11.25
N GLY A 286 -2.79 -10.05 -11.66
CA GLY A 286 -1.39 -9.79 -12.01
C GLY A 286 -0.43 -10.13 -10.86
N ALA A 287 0.80 -10.49 -11.20
CA ALA A 287 1.86 -10.83 -10.23
C ALA A 287 1.53 -12.00 -9.27
N ASN A 288 0.78 -12.98 -9.75
CA ASN A 288 0.56 -14.27 -9.08
C ASN A 288 1.30 -15.41 -9.82
N PRO A 289 1.69 -16.50 -9.14
CA PRO A 289 2.30 -17.69 -9.73
C PRO A 289 1.26 -18.59 -10.46
N LEU A 290 0.43 -17.99 -11.31
CA LEU A 290 -0.72 -18.65 -11.95
C LEU A 290 -0.29 -19.78 -12.89
N ARG A 291 -0.92 -20.95 -12.72
CA ARG A 291 -0.84 -22.12 -13.60
C ARG A 291 -2.15 -22.34 -14.34
N LYS A 292 -3.29 -22.11 -13.68
CA LYS A 292 -4.62 -22.29 -14.26
C LYS A 292 -5.60 -21.18 -13.84
N ILE A 293 -6.45 -20.78 -14.78
CA ILE A 293 -7.53 -19.83 -14.53
C ILE A 293 -8.82 -20.45 -15.10
N SER A 294 -9.86 -20.53 -14.28
CA SER A 294 -11.21 -20.94 -14.64
C SER A 294 -12.19 -19.98 -13.97
N ILE A 295 -12.94 -19.24 -14.77
CA ILE A 295 -13.86 -18.21 -14.32
C ILE A 295 -15.21 -18.54 -14.93
N HIS A 296 -16.20 -18.81 -14.09
CA HIS A 296 -17.59 -18.93 -14.48
C HIS A 296 -18.27 -17.59 -14.24
N HIS A 297 -18.81 -16.98 -15.29
CA HIS A 297 -19.51 -15.70 -15.22
C HIS A 297 -20.70 -15.70 -16.19
N GLU A 298 -21.69 -14.84 -15.95
CA GLU A 298 -22.87 -14.68 -16.82
C GLU A 298 -22.75 -13.44 -17.72
N GLN A 299 -21.77 -12.57 -17.49
CA GLN A 299 -21.53 -11.36 -18.29
C GLN A 299 -20.98 -11.67 -19.70
N ASP A 300 -21.26 -10.80 -20.67
CA ASP A 300 -20.76 -10.93 -22.05
C ASP A 300 -19.22 -10.81 -22.14
N SER A 301 -18.59 -10.08 -21.21
CA SER A 301 -17.14 -9.93 -21.17
C SER A 301 -16.63 -9.62 -19.75
N VAL A 302 -15.41 -10.06 -19.47
CA VAL A 302 -14.68 -9.75 -18.23
C VAL A 302 -13.33 -9.13 -18.58
N LYS A 303 -13.02 -7.98 -18.01
CA LYS A 303 -11.69 -7.37 -18.12
C LYS A 303 -10.72 -8.11 -17.20
N LEU A 304 -9.87 -8.95 -17.79
CA LEU A 304 -8.82 -9.67 -17.08
C LEU A 304 -7.49 -8.89 -17.12
N GLU A 305 -6.98 -8.52 -15.95
CA GLU A 305 -5.69 -7.86 -15.79
C GLU A 305 -4.65 -8.86 -15.30
N LEU A 306 -3.75 -9.23 -16.21
CA LEU A 306 -2.62 -10.11 -15.94
C LEU A 306 -1.32 -9.32 -16.05
N ARG A 307 -0.38 -9.67 -15.19
CA ARG A 307 1.01 -9.27 -15.27
C ARG A 307 1.84 -10.50 -14.97
N LYS A 308 2.60 -10.95 -15.97
CA LYS A 308 3.57 -12.02 -15.76
C LYS A 308 4.66 -11.48 -14.84
N VAL A 309 4.95 -12.22 -13.78
CA VAL A 309 6.18 -12.05 -13.01
C VAL A 309 6.96 -13.33 -13.27
N ASP A 310 8.11 -13.20 -13.92
CA ASP A 310 9.02 -14.32 -14.08
C ASP A 310 9.60 -14.61 -12.69
N PHE A 311 9.16 -15.72 -12.09
CA PHE A 311 9.65 -16.24 -10.81
C PHE A 311 10.95 -17.02 -11.00
#